data_AF-A0A7V9DLY8-F1
#
_entry.id   AF-A0A7V9DLY8-F1
#
_cell.length_a   1.000
_cell.length_b   1.000
_cell.length_c   1.000
_cell.angle_alpha   90.00
_cell.angle_beta   90.00
_cell.angle_gamma   90.00
#
_symmetry.space_group_name_H-M   'P 1'
#
loop_
_entity.id
_entity.type
_entity.pdbx_description
1 polymer ?
#
loop_
_entity_poly.entity_id
_entity_poly.type
_entity_poly.pdbx_seq_one_letter_code
_entity_poly.pdbx_strand_id
1 'polypeptide(L)'
;MLVDQCTRLRFDQVERVVAYWRQHADAVGADDDADRLVEQRRLSAARTYDGSVYVRALLDPIDGSIFLTELTRLERQLYDTEQSAGELVRTPGQRRADALVEMATRS
;
A
#
# COMPACT_ATOMS: atom_id res chain seq x y z
N MET A 1 -24.09 -19.42 -0.20
CA MET A 1 -23.90 -18.64 -1.45
C MET A 1 -23.08 -17.40 -1.11
N LEU A 2 -22.04 -17.05 -1.89
CA LEU A 2 -21.10 -15.95 -1.58
C LEU A 2 -21.81 -14.62 -1.23
N VAL A 3 -22.87 -14.27 -1.95
CA VAL A 3 -23.66 -13.04 -1.69
C VAL A 3 -24.28 -13.01 -0.28
N ASP A 4 -24.73 -14.16 0.25
CA ASP A 4 -25.31 -14.26 1.59
C ASP A 4 -24.25 -14.19 2.72
N GLN A 5 -22.98 -14.49 2.39
CA GLN A 5 -21.86 -14.33 3.30
C GLN A 5 -21.39 -12.87 3.32
N CYS A 6 -21.35 -12.20 2.17
CA CYS A 6 -20.93 -10.80 2.06
C CYS A 6 -21.86 -9.82 2.79
N THR A 7 -23.14 -10.16 2.99
CA THR A 7 -24.11 -9.30 3.71
C THR A 7 -23.98 -9.36 5.24
N ARG A 8 -23.21 -10.32 5.78
CA ARG A 8 -23.10 -10.56 7.24
C ARG A 8 -21.70 -10.31 7.81
N LEU A 9 -20.73 -9.98 6.97
CA LEU A 9 -19.33 -9.87 7.33
C LEU A 9 -18.85 -8.42 7.29
N ARG A 10 -17.84 -8.10 8.11
CA ARG A 10 -17.13 -6.83 8.01
C ARG A 10 -16.25 -6.82 6.75
N PHE A 11 -15.90 -5.63 6.26
CA PHE A 11 -15.19 -5.47 4.97
C PHE A 11 -13.90 -6.32 4.87
N ASP A 12 -13.10 -6.36 5.92
CA ASP A 12 -11.87 -7.17 6.03
C ASP A 12 -12.15 -8.68 5.91
N GLN A 13 -13.28 -9.13 6.45
CA GLN A 13 -13.72 -10.52 6.35
C GLN A 13 -14.30 -10.84 4.98
N VAL A 14 -14.99 -9.87 4.35
CA VAL A 14 -15.50 -10.00 2.98
C VAL A 14 -14.35 -10.12 1.98
N GLU A 15 -13.29 -9.30 2.10
CA GLU A 15 -12.10 -9.41 1.23
C GLU A 15 -11.50 -10.82 1.26
N ARG A 16 -11.35 -11.41 2.45
CA ARG A 16 -10.79 -12.76 2.61
C ARG A 16 -11.69 -13.83 2.00
N VAL A 17 -13.01 -13.72 2.18
CA VAL A 17 -13.97 -14.67 1.61
C VAL A 17 -14.01 -14.56 0.10
N VAL A 18 -14.01 -13.35 -0.46
CA VAL A 18 -13.97 -13.13 -1.92
C VAL A 18 -12.67 -13.65 -2.53
N ALA A 19 -11.52 -13.40 -1.89
CA ALA A 19 -10.24 -13.93 -2.34
C ALA A 19 -10.22 -15.48 -2.35
N TYR A 20 -10.74 -16.10 -1.29
CA TYR A 20 -10.86 -17.56 -1.20
C TYR A 20 -11.74 -18.14 -2.32
N TRP A 21 -12.91 -17.54 -2.56
CA TRP A 21 -13.82 -18.00 -3.60
C TRP A 21 -13.26 -17.78 -5.01
N ARG A 22 -12.53 -16.69 -5.23
CA ARG A 22 -11.82 -16.43 -6.49
C ARG A 22 -10.77 -17.51 -6.77
N GLN A 23 -9.97 -17.87 -5.76
CA GLN A 23 -8.96 -18.92 -5.87
C GLN A 23 -9.58 -20.32 -6.10
N HIS A 24 -10.74 -20.59 -5.49
CA HIS A 24 -11.42 -21.87 -5.66
C HIS A 24 -12.18 -21.99 -6.99
N ALA A 25 -12.70 -20.88 -7.50
CA ALA A 25 -13.41 -20.83 -8.78
C ALA A 25 -12.47 -20.87 -9.98
N ASP A 26 -11.20 -20.49 -9.80
CA ASP A 26 -10.19 -20.47 -10.87
C ASP A 26 -8.87 -21.12 -10.39
N ALA A 27 -8.86 -22.45 -10.38
CA ALA A 27 -7.69 -23.23 -9.96
C ALA A 27 -6.51 -23.20 -10.96
N VAL A 28 -6.71 -22.65 -12.17
CA VAL A 28 -5.68 -22.54 -13.22
C VAL A 28 -5.14 -21.11 -13.31
N GLY A 29 -5.98 -20.09 -13.12
CA GLY A 29 -5.57 -18.68 -13.21
C GLY A 29 -4.85 -18.11 -11.98
N ALA A 30 -4.77 -18.85 -10.87
CA ALA A 30 -4.14 -18.38 -9.63
C ALA A 30 -2.61 -18.20 -9.75
N ASP A 31 -1.92 -19.11 -10.44
CA ASP A 31 -0.48 -18.98 -10.72
C ASP A 31 -0.24 -17.90 -11.79
N ASP A 32 -1.06 -17.86 -12.84
CA ASP A 32 -1.01 -16.81 -13.88
C ASP A 32 -1.29 -15.40 -13.34
N ASP A 33 -2.09 -15.26 -12.27
CA ASP A 33 -2.37 -13.97 -11.60
C ASP A 33 -1.14 -13.46 -10.83
N ALA A 34 -0.39 -14.36 -10.17
CA ALA A 34 0.83 -13.99 -9.45
C ALA A 34 1.92 -13.52 -10.42
N ASP A 35 2.15 -14.26 -11.51
CA ASP A 35 3.12 -13.89 -12.54
C ASP A 35 2.72 -12.58 -13.25
N ARG A 36 1.42 -12.37 -13.53
CA ARG A 36 0.94 -11.08 -14.06
C ARG A 36 1.16 -9.91 -13.10
N LEU A 37 1.03 -10.09 -11.79
CA LEU A 37 1.32 -9.03 -10.82
C LEU A 37 2.82 -8.70 -10.77
N VAL A 38 3.67 -9.72 -10.93
CA VAL A 38 5.12 -9.54 -11.05
C VAL A 38 5.48 -8.76 -12.31
N GLU A 39 4.88 -9.09 -13.46
CA GLU A 39 5.12 -8.41 -14.74
C GLU A 39 4.53 -6.99 -14.77
N GLN A 40 3.51 -6.70 -13.96
CA GLN A 40 2.89 -5.38 -13.89
C GLN A 40 3.64 -4.38 -13.00
N ARG A 41 4.71 -4.82 -12.31
CA ARG A 41 5.55 -3.93 -11.49
C ARG A 41 6.05 -2.77 -12.33
N ARG A 42 5.75 -1.55 -11.90
CA ARG A 42 6.16 -0.34 -12.62
C ARG A 42 6.32 0.83 -11.66
N LEU A 43 7.32 1.65 -11.92
CA LEU A 43 7.55 2.91 -11.23
C LEU A 43 7.63 4.02 -12.27
N SER A 44 6.91 5.11 -12.03
CA SER A 44 7.07 6.38 -12.73
C SER A 44 7.33 7.48 -11.72
N ALA A 45 8.38 8.26 -11.94
CA ALA A 45 8.71 9.43 -11.16
C ALA A 45 9.06 10.57 -12.13
N ALA A 46 8.32 11.67 -12.08
CA ALA A 46 8.49 12.78 -13.00
C ALA A 46 8.32 14.12 -12.29
N ARG A 47 9.06 15.13 -12.76
CA ARG A 47 8.85 16.51 -12.33
C ARG A 47 7.60 17.06 -13.01
N THR A 48 6.74 17.69 -12.22
CA THR A 48 5.61 18.49 -12.70
C THR A 48 6.10 19.86 -13.19
N TYR A 49 5.21 20.66 -13.77
CA TYR A 49 5.53 22.00 -14.23
C TYR A 49 5.95 22.96 -13.11
N ASP A 50 5.39 22.81 -11.90
CA ASP A 50 5.76 23.60 -10.73
C ASP A 50 7.02 23.10 -10.00
N GLY A 51 7.71 22.09 -10.57
CA GLY A 51 8.94 21.53 -10.03
C GLY A 51 8.77 20.51 -8.91
N SER A 52 7.53 20.23 -8.48
CA SER A 52 7.24 19.10 -7.58
C SER A 52 7.48 17.76 -8.29
N VAL A 53 7.63 16.67 -7.54
CA VAL A 53 7.87 15.34 -8.09
C VAL A 53 6.65 14.46 -7.84
N TYR A 54 6.04 13.99 -8.92
CA TYR A 54 4.98 13.00 -8.87
C TYR A 54 5.58 11.60 -8.97
N VAL A 55 5.31 10.76 -7.97
CA VAL A 55 5.76 9.37 -7.91
C VAL A 55 4.53 8.45 -7.93
N ARG A 56 4.54 7.46 -8.82
CA ARG A 56 3.51 6.41 -8.90
C ARG A 56 4.19 5.07 -9.08
N ALA A 57 3.91 4.14 -8.18
CA ALA A 57 4.41 2.78 -8.23
C ALA A 57 3.27 1.77 -8.21
N LEU A 58 3.47 0.64 -8.90
CA LEU A 58 2.77 -0.61 -8.66
C LEU A 58 3.85 -1.63 -8.32
N LEU A 59 3.74 -2.23 -7.14
CA LEU A 59 4.63 -3.26 -6.65
C LEU A 59 3.87 -4.59 -6.61
N ASP A 60 4.57 -5.71 -6.69
CA ASP A 60 3.97 -7.00 -6.42
C ASP A 60 3.60 -7.10 -4.92
N PRO A 61 2.79 -8.09 -4.51
CA PRO A 61 2.34 -8.20 -3.14
C PRO A 61 3.46 -8.30 -2.09
N ILE A 62 4.59 -8.95 -2.41
CA ILE A 62 5.69 -9.16 -1.46
C ILE A 62 6.46 -7.85 -1.29
N ASP A 63 6.96 -7.28 -2.39
CA ASP A 63 7.72 -6.02 -2.34
C ASP A 63 6.83 -4.86 -1.84
N GLY A 64 5.54 -4.88 -2.20
CA GLY A 64 4.53 -3.94 -1.71
C GLY A 64 4.34 -4.03 -0.20
N SER A 65 4.31 -5.25 0.38
CA SER A 65 4.22 -5.42 1.83
C SER A 65 5.47 -4.91 2.56
N ILE A 66 6.66 -5.13 1.99
CA ILE A 66 7.91 -4.62 2.55
C ILE A 66 7.90 -3.09 2.55
N PHE A 67 7.59 -2.49 1.40
CA PHE A 67 7.50 -1.05 1.22
C PHE A 67 6.47 -0.42 2.17
N LEU A 68 5.25 -0.96 2.26
CA LEU A 68 4.19 -0.43 3.11
C LEU A 68 4.51 -0.55 4.60
N THR A 69 5.15 -1.65 5.01
CA THR A 69 5.60 -1.84 6.39
C THR A 69 6.57 -0.74 6.81
N GLU A 70 7.60 -0.51 6.00
CA GLU A 70 8.63 0.49 6.30
C GLU A 70 8.06 1.92 6.25
N LEU A 71 7.27 2.24 5.22
CA LEU A 71 6.61 3.54 5.10
C LEU A 71 5.73 3.85 6.32
N THR A 72 4.95 2.86 6.78
CA THR A 72 4.07 3.01 7.95
C THR A 72 4.88 3.14 9.24
N ARG A 73 5.98 2.40 9.37
CA ARG A 73 6.88 2.50 10.51
C ARG A 73 7.45 3.91 10.66
N LEU A 74 7.95 4.48 9.56
CA LEU A 74 8.52 5.83 9.54
C LEU A 74 7.45 6.92 9.75
N GLU A 75 6.29 6.79 9.10
CA GLU A 75 5.16 7.72 9.31
C GLU A 75 4.76 7.78 10.79
N ARG A 76 4.73 6.61 11.47
CA ARG A 76 4.43 6.54 12.90
C ARG A 76 5.52 7.17 13.76
N GLN A 77 6.79 6.95 13.44
CA GLN A 77 7.89 7.60 14.16
C GLN A 77 7.83 9.13 14.07
N LEU A 78 7.51 9.65 12.88
CA LEU A 78 7.30 11.08 12.68
C LEU A 78 6.13 11.60 13.52
N TYR A 79 4.99 10.89 13.51
CA TYR A 79 3.84 11.24 14.33
C TYR A 79 4.15 11.25 15.82
N ASP A 80 4.79 10.19 16.33
CA ASP A 80 5.10 10.07 17.76
C ASP A 80 6.05 11.20 18.22
N THR A 81 6.98 11.60 17.35
CA THR A 81 7.88 12.73 17.58
C THR A 81 7.10 14.04 17.68
N GLU A 82 6.24 14.35 16.72
CA GLU A 82 5.39 15.55 16.76
C GLU A 82 4.47 15.58 17.97
N GLN A 83 3.84 14.44 18.27
CA GLN A 83 2.94 14.29 19.39
C GLN A 83 3.67 14.56 20.71
N SER A 84 4.91 14.09 20.85
CA SER A 84 5.74 14.33 22.04
C SER A 84 6.16 15.80 22.17
N ALA A 85 6.34 16.50 21.04
CA ALA A 85 6.63 17.94 21.01
C ALA A 85 5.37 18.81 21.16
N GLY A 86 4.17 18.25 21.01
CA GLY A 86 2.92 19.01 20.98
C GLY A 86 2.67 19.74 19.66
N GLU A 87 3.35 19.35 18.57
CA GLU A 87 3.40 20.06 17.29
C GLU A 87 2.80 19.24 16.13
N LEU A 88 1.53 18.86 16.24
CA LEU A 88 0.81 18.14 15.17
C LEU A 88 0.39 19.07 14.02
N VAL A 89 1.36 19.65 13.31
CA VAL A 89 1.10 20.63 12.24
C VAL A 89 0.88 19.94 10.88
N ARG A 90 1.49 18.77 10.65
CA ARG A 90 1.40 18.03 9.38
C ARG A 90 0.16 17.15 9.30
N THR A 91 -0.49 17.19 8.15
CA THR A 91 -1.52 16.20 7.79
C THR A 91 -0.92 14.78 7.67
N PRO A 92 -1.71 13.71 7.82
CA PRO A 92 -1.24 12.34 7.59
C PRO A 92 -0.60 12.15 6.21
N GLY A 93 -1.18 12.76 5.16
CA GLY A 93 -0.62 12.69 3.80
C GLY A 93 0.76 13.34 3.67
N GLN A 94 0.99 14.49 4.32
CA GLN A 94 2.29 15.15 4.35
C GLN A 94 3.33 14.31 5.12
N ARG A 95 2.98 13.76 6.29
CA ARG A 95 3.86 12.85 7.02
C ARG A 95 4.22 11.60 6.23
N ARG A 96 3.27 11.05 5.47
CA ARG A 96 3.52 9.91 4.59
C ARG A 96 4.45 10.25 3.43
N ALA A 97 4.35 11.46 2.88
CA ALA A 97 5.30 11.96 1.89
C ALA A 97 6.71 12.14 2.48
N ASP A 98 6.82 12.71 3.68
CA ASP A 98 8.10 12.85 4.41
C ASP A 98 8.72 11.48 4.71
N ALA A 99 7.91 10.50 5.12
CA ALA A 99 8.36 9.13 5.37
C ALA A 99 8.93 8.47 4.11
N LEU A 100 8.33 8.72 2.94
CA LEU A 100 8.87 8.24 1.66
C LEU A 100 10.23 8.86 1.35
N VAL A 101 10.42 10.15 1.62
CA VAL A 101 11.72 10.84 1.45
C VAL A 101 12.76 10.29 2.43
N GLU A 102 12.34 9.98 3.66
CA GLU A 102 13.22 9.39 4.67
C GLU A 102 13.75 8.01 4.23
N MET A 103 12.91 7.17 3.61
CA MET A 103 13.35 5.90 3.00
C MET A 103 14.46 6.11 1.97
N ALA A 104 14.31 7.11 1.10
CA ALA A 104 15.30 7.44 0.07
C ALA A 104 16.56 8.14 0.62
N THR A 105 16.48 8.71 1.82
CA THR A 105 17.62 9.37 2.47
C THR A 105 18.49 8.37 3.24
N ARG A 106 17.90 7.26 3.70
CA ARG A 106 18.57 6.18 4.45
C ARG A 106 19.10 5.04 3.59
N SER A 107 18.97 5.12 2.27
CA SER A 107 19.42 4.09 1.31
C SER A 107 20.93 4.06 1.11
#